data_AF-A0AAJ3CCK2-F1
#
_entry.id   AF-A0AAJ3CCK2-F1
#
_cell.length_a   1.000
_cell.length_b   1.000
_cell.length_c   1.000
_cell.angle_alpha   90.00
_cell.angle_beta   90.00
_cell.angle_gamma   90.00
#
_symmetry.space_group_name_H-M   'P 1'
#
loop_
_entity.id
_entity.type
_entity.pdbx_description
1 polymer ?
#
loop_
_entity_poly.entity_id
_entity_poly.type
_entity_poly.pdbx_seq_one_letter_code
_entity_poly.pdbx_strand_id
1 'polypeptide(L)'
;MPAMAAEPAPSSSEGAGARIRMFGQNGVGIVLYKDAVCTAKYGEKVRASGSLKSAFGSLMGSVKNEPIGIPETENVHRLGDRKMIGSKPFYKEYAIEPGKPVVVEAGASSPAHWNQAPGYHVGWSCGALLASTFVPEPGADYEVALNLDFRSSVCTLAVNRVDANGQVSPVDVAPVAKDCK
;
A
#
# COMPACT_ATOMS: atom_id res chain seq x y z
N MET A 1 20.37 -6.57 -54.53
CA MET A 1 20.65 -6.69 -53.08
C MET A 1 19.31 -6.78 -52.36
N PRO A 2 18.89 -7.92 -51.81
CA PRO A 2 17.63 -8.00 -51.07
C PRO A 2 17.84 -7.55 -49.62
N ALA A 3 16.94 -6.68 -49.14
CA ALA A 3 16.88 -6.21 -47.77
C ALA A 3 16.34 -7.32 -46.85
N MET A 4 17.08 -7.62 -45.78
CA MET A 4 16.61 -8.50 -44.71
C MET A 4 15.52 -7.78 -43.91
N ALA A 5 14.34 -8.39 -43.85
CA ALA A 5 13.28 -8.04 -42.92
C ALA A 5 13.78 -8.32 -41.49
N ALA A 6 13.62 -7.34 -40.59
CA ALA A 6 13.85 -7.56 -39.17
C ALA A 6 12.71 -8.42 -38.60
N GLU A 7 13.07 -9.57 -38.03
CA GLU A 7 12.20 -10.40 -37.21
C GLU A 7 11.71 -9.60 -35.99
N PRO A 8 10.43 -9.67 -35.61
CA PRO A 8 9.95 -9.05 -34.38
C PRO A 8 10.56 -9.76 -33.17
N ALA A 9 11.23 -8.99 -32.29
CA ALA A 9 11.80 -9.49 -31.05
C ALA A 9 10.70 -10.10 -30.15
N PRO A 10 10.96 -11.24 -29.47
CA PRO A 10 9.99 -11.83 -28.57
C PRO A 10 9.75 -10.90 -27.37
N SER A 11 8.48 -10.55 -27.12
CA SER A 11 8.04 -9.84 -25.93
C SER A 11 8.21 -10.74 -24.71
N SER A 12 9.31 -10.59 -23.98
CA SER A 12 9.58 -11.27 -22.72
C SER A 12 8.64 -10.77 -21.63
N SER A 13 7.44 -11.35 -21.53
CA SER A 13 6.50 -11.14 -20.42
C SER A 13 6.17 -12.41 -19.63
N GLU A 14 6.62 -13.60 -20.08
CA GLU A 14 6.59 -14.81 -19.27
C GLU A 14 7.79 -14.81 -18.31
N GLY A 15 7.53 -14.50 -17.04
CA GLY A 15 8.52 -14.60 -15.95
C GLY A 15 8.91 -13.28 -15.27
N ALA A 16 8.40 -12.13 -15.71
CA ALA A 16 8.61 -10.87 -15.00
C ALA A 16 7.71 -10.82 -13.75
N GLY A 17 8.31 -10.99 -12.56
CA GLY A 17 7.60 -10.82 -11.29
C GLY A 17 7.02 -9.41 -11.14
N ALA A 18 5.99 -9.25 -10.31
CA ALA A 18 5.41 -7.95 -9.98
C ALA A 18 5.86 -7.51 -8.59
N ARG A 19 5.86 -6.20 -8.32
CA ARG A 19 6.33 -5.63 -7.05
C ARG A 19 5.40 -4.56 -6.53
N ILE A 20 5.33 -4.42 -5.21
CA ILE A 20 4.49 -3.43 -4.55
C ILE A 20 5.25 -2.72 -3.43
N ARG A 21 5.28 -1.39 -3.49
CA ARG A 21 5.78 -0.50 -2.43
C ARG A 21 4.64 -0.10 -1.52
N MET A 22 4.78 -0.29 -0.22
CA MET A 22 3.76 0.07 0.77
C MET A 22 4.31 1.14 1.70
N PHE A 23 3.66 2.30 1.73
CA PHE A 23 4.04 3.43 2.57
C PHE A 23 3.43 3.30 3.96
N GLY A 24 4.27 3.14 4.97
CA GLY A 24 3.88 2.99 6.36
C GLY A 24 4.28 4.16 7.24
N GLN A 25 3.59 4.30 8.37
CA GLN A 25 4.04 5.14 9.48
C GLN A 25 3.34 4.72 10.78
N ASN A 26 3.92 5.10 11.91
CA ASN A 26 3.29 4.87 13.21
C ASN A 26 1.86 5.45 13.25
N GLY A 27 0.90 4.67 13.73
CA GLY A 27 -0.53 5.04 13.79
C GLY A 27 -1.33 4.75 12.51
N VAL A 28 -0.66 4.31 11.44
CA VAL A 28 -1.27 3.80 10.20
C VAL A 28 -0.96 2.31 10.11
N GLY A 29 -2.00 1.47 10.11
CA GLY A 29 -1.89 0.04 9.81
C GLY A 29 -2.12 -0.18 8.32
N ILE A 30 -1.19 -0.86 7.65
CA ILE A 30 -1.40 -1.36 6.28
C ILE A 30 -1.00 -2.83 6.22
N VAL A 31 -1.87 -3.63 5.60
CA VAL A 31 -1.72 -5.07 5.41
C VAL A 31 -1.88 -5.40 3.94
N LEU A 32 -1.04 -6.31 3.47
CA LEU A 32 -1.15 -6.96 2.17
C LEU A 32 -1.52 -8.42 2.38
N TYR A 33 -2.57 -8.87 1.71
CA TYR A 33 -2.94 -10.28 1.58
C TYR A 33 -2.63 -10.70 0.15
N LYS A 34 -1.70 -11.66 -0.01
CA LYS A 34 -1.34 -12.20 -1.32
C LYS A 34 -2.18 -13.42 -1.65
N ASP A 35 -2.46 -13.60 -2.95
CA ASP A 35 -3.32 -14.67 -3.46
C ASP A 35 -4.68 -14.67 -2.72
N ALA A 36 -5.33 -13.52 -2.75
CA ALA A 36 -6.50 -13.22 -1.94
C ALA A 36 -7.51 -12.37 -2.72
N VAL A 37 -8.78 -12.69 -2.54
CA VAL A 37 -9.93 -11.92 -3.04
C VAL A 37 -10.79 -11.33 -1.90
N CYS A 38 -10.55 -11.80 -0.67
CA CYS A 38 -11.20 -11.33 0.56
C CYS A 38 -10.18 -11.34 1.71
N THR A 39 -10.53 -10.78 2.86
CA THR A 39 -9.62 -10.76 4.03
C THR A 39 -9.70 -12.02 4.90
N ALA A 40 -10.71 -12.89 4.70
CA ALA A 40 -10.86 -14.16 5.43
C ALA A 40 -10.03 -15.33 4.86
N LYS A 41 -9.66 -15.31 3.57
CA LYS A 41 -8.88 -16.37 2.92
C LYS A 41 -7.77 -15.78 2.06
N TYR A 42 -6.54 -16.18 2.35
CA TYR A 42 -5.33 -15.65 1.72
C TYR A 42 -4.21 -16.70 1.74
N GLY A 43 -3.27 -16.60 0.79
CA GLY A 43 -2.05 -17.43 0.80
C GLY A 43 -1.00 -16.91 1.79
N GLU A 44 -0.74 -15.61 1.77
CA GLU A 44 0.22 -14.95 2.68
C GLU A 44 -0.35 -13.63 3.19
N LYS A 45 -0.12 -13.32 4.47
CA LYS A 45 -0.48 -12.03 5.08
C LYS A 45 0.78 -11.29 5.54
N VAL A 46 1.03 -10.14 4.93
CA VAL A 46 2.17 -9.27 5.21
C VAL A 46 1.69 -8.02 5.91
N ARG A 47 2.26 -7.72 7.09
CA ARG A 47 2.04 -6.44 7.78
C ARG A 47 3.13 -5.47 7.36
N ALA A 48 2.76 -4.52 6.50
CA ALA A 48 3.69 -3.51 6.01
C ALA A 48 3.86 -2.34 7.00
N SER A 49 2.87 -2.08 7.85
CA SER A 49 2.97 -1.03 8.89
C SER A 49 2.17 -1.35 10.15
N GLY A 50 2.55 -0.73 11.29
CA GLY A 50 1.88 -0.81 12.60
C GLY A 50 1.72 0.59 13.20
N SER A 51 0.70 0.93 13.99
CA SER A 51 0.17 0.23 15.16
C SER A 51 -1.30 0.61 15.38
N LEU A 52 -2.16 -0.38 15.62
CA LEU A 52 -3.52 -0.19 16.13
C LEU A 52 -3.73 -1.22 17.25
N LYS A 53 -3.80 -0.75 18.51
CA LYS A 53 -3.82 -1.59 19.74
C LYS A 53 -4.94 -2.64 19.82
N SER A 54 -5.87 -2.70 18.85
CA SER A 54 -6.88 -3.76 18.78
C SER A 54 -7.10 -4.42 17.41
N ALA A 55 -6.50 -3.95 16.30
CA ALA A 55 -6.73 -4.53 14.97
C ALA A 55 -5.47 -5.06 14.26
N PHE A 56 -4.29 -4.50 14.59
CA PHE A 56 -3.03 -4.86 13.94
C PHE A 56 -1.94 -4.91 15.02
N GLY A 57 -1.71 -6.09 15.59
CA GLY A 57 -0.75 -6.30 16.68
C GLY A 57 0.62 -5.68 16.40
N SER A 58 1.26 -5.14 17.45
CA SER A 58 2.49 -4.33 17.41
C SER A 58 3.57 -4.88 16.48
N LEU A 59 4.06 -4.03 15.57
CA LEU A 59 5.33 -4.23 14.90
C LEU A 59 6.42 -3.63 15.81
N MET A 60 6.89 -4.38 16.81
CA MET A 60 8.07 -4.00 17.59
C MET A 60 9.32 -4.27 16.75
N GLY A 61 9.81 -3.26 16.04
CA GLY A 61 11.03 -3.31 15.25
C GLY A 61 11.38 -1.95 14.65
N SER A 62 12.66 -1.76 14.31
CA SER A 62 13.13 -0.54 13.66
C SER A 62 12.44 -0.35 12.30
N VAL A 63 11.61 0.70 12.18
CA VAL A 63 11.00 1.11 10.91
C VAL A 63 12.09 1.67 9.99
N LYS A 64 12.36 0.96 8.90
CA LYS A 64 13.36 1.34 7.89
C LYS A 64 12.82 1.06 6.49
N ASN A 65 13.37 1.78 5.52
CA ASN A 65 13.05 1.53 4.12
C ASN A 65 13.64 0.20 3.67
N GLU A 66 12.85 -0.62 2.97
CA GLU A 66 13.27 -1.92 2.44
C GLU A 66 12.99 -1.96 0.92
N PRO A 67 13.89 -1.39 0.08
CA PRO A 67 13.73 -1.39 -1.37
C PRO A 67 14.13 -2.72 -2.00
N ILE A 68 13.40 -3.14 -3.04
CA ILE A 68 13.74 -4.22 -3.97
C ILE A 68 13.83 -3.71 -5.42
N GLY A 69 13.83 -2.39 -5.61
CA GLY A 69 14.17 -1.73 -6.87
C GLY A 69 12.98 -1.20 -7.68
N ILE A 70 11.84 -0.90 -7.04
CA ILE A 70 10.79 -0.10 -7.69
C ILE A 70 11.37 1.30 -7.98
N PRO A 71 11.11 1.93 -9.14
CA PRO A 71 11.56 3.29 -9.41
C PRO A 71 11.17 4.29 -8.31
N GLU A 72 12.03 5.26 -8.01
CA GLU A 72 11.70 6.30 -7.04
C GLU A 72 10.58 7.19 -7.59
N THR A 73 9.58 7.47 -6.76
CA THR A 73 8.44 8.32 -7.10
C THR A 73 8.52 9.61 -6.28
N GLU A 74 7.75 10.62 -6.66
CA GLU A 74 7.57 11.82 -5.82
C GLU A 74 7.14 11.48 -4.38
N ASN A 75 6.39 10.38 -4.18
CA ASN A 75 6.01 9.91 -2.86
C ASN A 75 7.20 9.40 -2.02
N VAL A 76 8.25 8.88 -2.66
CA VAL A 76 9.51 8.51 -1.99
C VAL A 76 10.34 9.75 -1.69
N HIS A 77 10.50 10.65 -2.66
CA HIS A 77 11.25 11.90 -2.45
C HIS A 77 10.63 12.77 -1.35
N ARG A 78 9.30 12.79 -1.28
CA ARG A 78 8.52 13.54 -0.29
C ARG A 78 8.05 12.68 0.88
N LEU A 79 8.74 11.57 1.17
CA LEU A 79 8.38 10.68 2.29
C LEU A 79 8.32 11.44 3.63
N GLY A 80 9.18 12.45 3.81
CA GLY A 80 9.19 13.32 4.99
C GLY A 80 7.90 14.12 5.18
N ASP A 81 7.19 14.47 4.10
CA ASP A 81 5.94 15.24 4.15
C ASP A 81 4.78 14.41 4.68
N ARG A 82 4.90 13.08 4.63
CA ARG A 82 3.89 12.15 5.17
C ARG A 82 3.93 12.06 6.69
N LYS A 83 4.94 12.66 7.34
CA LYS A 83 5.20 12.56 8.77
C LYS A 83 4.07 13.18 9.60
N MET A 84 3.37 12.36 10.36
CA MET A 84 2.58 12.83 11.50
C MET A 84 3.48 13.17 12.70
N ILE A 85 3.00 14.04 13.60
CA ILE A 85 3.67 14.39 14.85
C ILE A 85 4.05 13.11 15.62
N GLY A 86 5.34 12.93 15.89
CA GLY A 86 5.86 11.77 16.63
C GLY A 86 5.93 10.45 15.83
N SER A 87 5.59 10.45 14.54
CA SER A 87 5.72 9.29 13.66
C SER A 87 7.00 9.36 12.81
N LYS A 88 7.43 8.20 12.31
CA LYS A 88 8.48 8.09 11.30
C LYS A 88 7.87 7.41 10.06
N PRO A 89 7.72 8.13 8.94
CA PRO A 89 7.28 7.52 7.69
C PRO A 89 8.39 6.64 7.11
N PHE A 90 8.00 5.53 6.50
CA PHE A 90 8.89 4.57 5.85
C PHE A 90 8.16 3.90 4.68
N TYR A 91 8.87 3.16 3.84
CA TYR A 91 8.25 2.27 2.86
C TYR A 91 8.90 0.90 2.86
N LYS A 92 8.15 -0.13 2.49
CA LYS A 92 8.67 -1.48 2.26
C LYS A 92 8.19 -1.97 0.92
N GLU A 93 9.08 -2.62 0.17
CA GLU A 93 8.76 -3.19 -1.12
C GLU A 93 8.69 -4.71 -1.03
N TYR A 94 7.69 -5.29 -1.68
CA TYR A 94 7.41 -6.72 -1.65
C TYR A 94 7.24 -7.27 -3.06
N ALA A 95 7.75 -8.46 -3.29
CA ALA A 95 7.37 -9.23 -4.47
C ALA A 95 5.94 -9.76 -4.31
N ILE A 96 5.16 -9.63 -5.38
CA ILE A 96 3.81 -10.16 -5.53
C ILE A 96 3.73 -10.99 -6.82
N GLU A 97 2.81 -11.95 -6.83
CA GLU A 97 2.67 -12.86 -7.96
C GLU A 97 1.76 -12.25 -9.03
N PRO A 98 2.24 -12.04 -10.27
CA PRO A 98 1.41 -11.51 -11.34
C PRO A 98 0.25 -12.46 -11.66
N GLY A 99 -0.90 -11.90 -12.06
CA GLY A 99 -2.09 -12.69 -12.41
C GLY A 99 -2.86 -13.27 -11.21
N LYS A 100 -2.32 -13.20 -9.99
CA LYS A 100 -3.04 -13.58 -8.76
C LYS A 100 -3.54 -12.35 -8.01
N PRO A 101 -4.81 -12.33 -7.57
CA PRO A 101 -5.36 -11.18 -6.90
C PRO A 101 -4.65 -10.91 -5.57
N VAL A 102 -4.51 -9.63 -5.24
CA VAL A 102 -4.00 -9.17 -3.95
C VAL A 102 -5.01 -8.24 -3.31
N VAL A 103 -5.14 -8.35 -1.99
CA VAL A 103 -5.94 -7.40 -1.18
C VAL A 103 -4.98 -6.52 -0.41
N VAL A 104 -5.21 -5.22 -0.45
CA VAL A 104 -4.58 -4.25 0.45
C VAL A 104 -5.62 -3.67 1.38
N GLU A 105 -5.31 -3.66 2.67
CA GLU A 105 -6.19 -3.16 3.72
C GLU A 105 -5.44 -2.13 4.55
N ALA A 106 -6.06 -1.00 4.82
CA ALA A 106 -5.47 0.08 5.57
C ALA A 106 -6.44 0.72 6.56
N GLY A 107 -5.90 1.20 7.66
CA GLY A 107 -6.61 2.01 8.64
C GLY A 107 -5.66 2.90 9.40
N ALA A 108 -6.17 4.00 9.93
CA ALA A 108 -5.40 4.87 10.80
C ALA A 108 -6.27 5.41 11.91
N SER A 109 -5.66 5.62 13.06
CA SER A 109 -6.32 6.26 14.19
C SER A 109 -5.28 6.95 15.06
N SER A 110 -5.60 8.15 15.53
CA SER A 110 -4.89 8.76 16.65
C SER A 110 -5.62 8.40 17.95
N PRO A 111 -4.88 8.00 19.01
CA PRO A 111 -5.46 7.92 20.34
C PRO A 111 -6.14 9.24 20.70
N ALA A 112 -7.29 9.15 21.36
CA ALA A 112 -7.86 10.33 22.00
C ALA A 112 -6.89 10.82 23.08
N HIS A 113 -6.39 12.05 22.98
CA HIS A 113 -5.84 12.69 24.18
C HIS A 113 -7.03 13.06 25.06
N TRP A 114 -7.08 12.49 26.26
CA TRP A 114 -7.98 12.92 27.32
C TRP A 114 -7.54 14.31 27.76
N ASN A 115 -8.03 15.32 27.07
CA ASN A 115 -8.13 16.64 27.66
C ASN A 115 -9.17 16.52 28.81
N GLN A 116 -8.79 16.81 30.06
CA GLN A 116 -9.72 16.80 31.21
C GLN A 116 -10.81 17.88 31.11
N ALA A 117 -10.77 18.77 30.13
CA ALA A 117 -11.82 19.73 29.86
C ALA A 117 -13.09 18.99 29.38
N PRO A 118 -14.22 19.12 30.10
CA PRO A 118 -15.48 18.55 29.68
C PRO A 118 -15.85 19.03 28.27
N GLY A 119 -16.14 18.10 27.36
CA GLY A 119 -16.65 18.41 26.02
C GLY A 119 -15.62 18.50 24.88
N TYR A 120 -14.33 18.22 25.13
CA TYR A 120 -13.31 18.26 24.07
C TYR A 120 -12.69 16.87 23.80
N HIS A 121 -13.27 16.11 22.87
CA HIS A 121 -12.70 14.85 22.38
C HIS A 121 -11.61 15.13 21.32
N VAL A 122 -10.34 14.94 21.66
CA VAL A 122 -9.21 15.13 20.71
C VAL A 122 -8.73 13.78 20.21
N GLY A 123 -9.40 13.21 19.21
CA GLY A 123 -9.02 11.96 18.57
C GLY A 123 -9.66 11.83 17.19
N TRP A 124 -9.04 11.08 16.28
CA TRP A 124 -9.57 10.84 14.93
C TRP A 124 -9.29 9.40 14.51
N SER A 125 -10.17 8.85 13.68
CA SER A 125 -10.01 7.52 13.09
C SER A 125 -10.53 7.50 11.66
N CYS A 126 -9.80 6.86 10.76
CA CYS A 126 -10.38 6.34 9.53
C CYS A 126 -11.31 5.19 9.93
N GLY A 127 -12.63 5.40 9.84
CA GLY A 127 -13.68 4.55 10.40
C GLY A 127 -13.48 3.03 10.24
N ALA A 128 -14.21 2.38 9.33
CA ALA A 128 -13.92 0.98 8.99
C ALA A 128 -12.61 0.90 8.20
N LEU A 129 -11.92 -0.24 8.30
CA LEU A 129 -10.72 -0.49 7.47
C LEU A 129 -11.10 -0.40 6.00
N LEU A 130 -10.31 0.37 5.25
CA LEU A 130 -10.44 0.49 3.80
C LEU A 130 -9.72 -0.69 3.19
N ALA A 131 -10.40 -1.46 2.33
CA ALA A 131 -9.82 -2.61 1.67
C ALA A 131 -10.13 -2.59 0.17
N SER A 132 -9.09 -2.78 -0.62
CA SER A 132 -9.13 -2.77 -2.08
C SER A 132 -8.45 -4.01 -2.63
N THR A 133 -8.97 -4.57 -3.72
CA THR A 133 -8.37 -5.70 -4.44
C THR A 133 -8.08 -5.33 -5.88
N PHE A 134 -7.00 -5.89 -6.40
CA PHE A 134 -6.64 -5.80 -7.81
C PHE A 134 -5.78 -7.00 -8.22
N VAL A 135 -5.58 -7.18 -9.53
CA VAL A 135 -4.70 -8.21 -10.08
C VAL A 135 -3.46 -7.52 -10.67
N PRO A 136 -2.25 -7.81 -10.15
CA PRO A 136 -1.02 -7.23 -10.67
C PRO A 136 -0.65 -7.82 -12.03
N GLU A 137 -0.18 -6.96 -12.93
CA GLU A 137 0.33 -7.34 -14.24
C GLU A 137 1.79 -7.83 -14.14
N PRO A 138 2.22 -8.77 -15.01
CA PRO A 138 3.62 -9.18 -15.11
C PRO A 138 4.57 -7.99 -15.31
N GLY A 139 5.65 -7.94 -14.52
CA GLY A 139 6.67 -6.90 -14.59
C GLY A 139 6.22 -5.50 -14.14
N ALA A 140 4.99 -5.36 -13.63
CA ALA A 140 4.48 -4.08 -13.16
C ALA A 140 4.89 -3.80 -11.72
N ASP A 141 5.16 -2.52 -11.47
CA ASP A 141 5.42 -1.99 -10.15
C ASP A 141 4.21 -1.20 -9.66
N TYR A 142 3.92 -1.33 -8.38
CA TYR A 142 2.81 -0.68 -7.73
C TYR A 142 3.26 0.05 -6.47
N GLU A 143 2.51 1.06 -6.06
CA GLU A 143 2.65 1.65 -4.75
C GLU A 143 1.29 1.89 -4.07
N VAL A 144 1.28 1.72 -2.75
CA VAL A 144 0.08 1.79 -1.93
C VAL A 144 0.31 2.69 -0.73
N ALA A 145 -0.64 3.60 -0.53
CA ALA A 145 -0.62 4.57 0.55
C ALA A 145 -2.02 4.82 1.09
N LEU A 146 -2.12 4.95 2.41
CA LEU A 146 -3.29 5.58 3.02
C LEU A 146 -3.07 7.10 3.04
N ASN A 147 -3.81 7.82 2.22
CA ASN A 147 -3.81 9.27 2.17
C ASN A 147 -4.82 9.81 3.20
N LEU A 148 -4.37 10.79 3.97
CA LEU A 148 -5.12 11.32 5.11
C LEU A 148 -5.27 12.83 4.94
N ASP A 149 -6.48 13.25 4.62
CA ASP A 149 -6.85 14.65 4.58
C ASP A 149 -7.55 15.03 5.89
N PHE A 150 -6.79 15.63 6.80
CA PHE A 150 -7.30 16.10 8.08
C PHE A 150 -8.24 17.29 7.97
N ARG A 151 -8.13 18.11 6.91
CA ARG A 151 -9.01 19.27 6.74
C ARG A 151 -10.40 18.82 6.34
N SER A 152 -10.47 17.82 5.46
CA SER A 152 -11.73 17.27 4.95
C SER A 152 -12.23 16.06 5.74
N SER A 153 -11.44 15.56 6.71
CA SER A 153 -11.70 14.31 7.44
C SER A 153 -11.89 13.09 6.53
N VAL A 154 -11.12 13.02 5.44
CA VAL A 154 -11.20 11.94 4.44
C VAL A 154 -9.96 11.05 4.54
N CYS A 155 -10.21 9.74 4.58
CA CYS A 155 -9.17 8.72 4.42
C CYS A 155 -9.37 8.00 3.10
N THR A 156 -8.32 7.92 2.28
CA THR A 156 -8.37 7.26 0.98
C THR A 156 -7.23 6.26 0.87
N LEU A 157 -7.56 5.00 0.62
CA LEU A 157 -6.59 3.98 0.24
C LEU A 157 -6.29 4.11 -1.25
N ALA A 158 -5.11 4.62 -1.58
CA ALA A 158 -4.66 4.78 -2.96
C ALA A 158 -3.78 3.60 -3.37
N VAL A 159 -4.06 3.06 -4.54
CA VAL A 159 -3.23 2.07 -5.25
C VAL A 159 -2.85 2.69 -6.58
N ASN A 160 -1.56 2.84 -6.83
CA ASN A 160 -1.05 3.40 -8.08
C ASN A 160 -0.08 2.42 -8.74
N ARG A 161 -0.04 2.44 -10.08
CA ARG A 161 1.05 1.86 -10.86
C ARG A 161 2.21 2.83 -10.86
N VAL A 162 3.43 2.30 -10.85
CA VAL A 162 4.68 3.06 -10.96
C VAL A 162 5.31 2.76 -12.32
N ASP A 163 5.51 3.79 -13.12
CA ASP A 163 6.18 3.69 -14.41
C ASP A 163 7.71 3.76 -14.22
N ALA A 164 8.47 3.33 -15.24
CA ALA A 164 9.92 3.27 -15.18
C ALA A 164 10.61 4.62 -14.90
N ASN A 165 9.94 5.74 -15.20
CA ASN A 165 10.40 7.10 -14.92
C ASN A 165 10.00 7.61 -13.52
N GLY A 166 9.35 6.80 -12.70
CA GLY A 166 8.85 7.21 -11.38
C GLY A 166 7.50 7.93 -11.39
N GLN A 167 6.85 8.06 -12.56
CA GLN A 167 5.50 8.59 -12.66
C GLN A 167 4.50 7.58 -12.11
N VAL A 168 3.42 8.09 -11.51
CA VAL A 168 2.38 7.25 -10.90
C VAL A 168 1.03 7.49 -11.55
N SER A 169 0.27 6.42 -11.75
CA SER A 169 -1.09 6.47 -12.27
C SER A 169 -2.04 5.62 -11.41
N PRO A 170 -3.30 6.04 -11.20
CA PRO A 170 -4.25 5.27 -10.41
C PRO A 170 -4.52 3.88 -11.03
N VAL A 171 -4.60 2.87 -10.18
CA VAL A 171 -5.07 1.52 -10.56
C VAL A 171 -6.57 1.44 -10.33
N ASP A 172 -7.28 0.81 -11.26
CA ASP A 172 -8.68 0.46 -11.04
C ASP A 172 -8.77 -0.68 -10.02
N VAL A 173 -9.44 -0.40 -8.89
CA VAL A 173 -9.52 -1.32 -7.75
C VAL A 173 -10.97 -1.62 -7.41
N ALA A 174 -11.24 -2.86 -7.01
CA ALA A 174 -12.55 -3.26 -6.52
C ALA A 174 -12.60 -3.21 -4.98
N PRO A 175 -13.77 -2.91 -4.38
CA PRO A 175 -13.97 -3.04 -2.94
C PRO A 175 -13.89 -4.51 -2.53
N VAL A 176 -13.43 -4.74 -1.30
CA VAL A 176 -13.21 -6.10 -0.77
C VAL A 176 -14.24 -6.47 0.28
N ALA A 177 -14.84 -7.65 0.13
CA ALA A 177 -15.67 -8.23 1.18
C ALA A 177 -14.80 -8.84 2.29
N LYS A 178 -15.30 -8.81 3.53
CA LYS A 178 -14.63 -9.51 4.64
C LYS A 178 -14.66 -11.03 4.43
N ASP A 179 -15.82 -11.54 4.00
CA ASP A 179 -16.05 -12.96 3.76
C ASP A 179 -15.82 -13.33 2.29
N CYS A 180 -15.23 -14.50 2.05
CA CYS A 180 -15.17 -15.10 0.72
C CYS A 180 -16.46 -15.91 0.51
N LYS A 181 -17.33 -15.47 -0.39
CA LYS A 181 -18.49 -16.27 -0.85
C LYS A 181 -18.09 -17.16 -2.02
#